data_AF-A0A939XDQ1-F1
#
_entry.id   AF-A0A939XDQ1-F1
#
_cell.length_a   1.000
_cell.length_b   1.000
_cell.length_c   1.000
_cell.angle_alpha   90.00
_cell.angle_beta   90.00
_cell.angle_gamma   90.00
#
_symmetry.space_group_name_H-M   'P 1'
#
loop_
_entity.id
_entity.type
_entity.pdbx_description
1 polymer ?
#
loop_
_entity_poly.entity_id
_entity_poly.type
_entity_poly.pdbx_seq_one_letter_code
_entity_poly.pdbx_strand_id
1 'polypeptide(L)' 'MLKRKVLNQLNDWKNNPDKKCLLVQGARQVGKTYAIRQFAKTSYKEYLELNFKENPDYAK' A
#
# COMPACT_ATOMS: atom_id res chain seq x y z
N MET A 1 -10.93 18.20 -0.62
CA MET A 1 -9.69 17.40 -0.72
C MET A 1 -10.04 16.07 -1.39
N LEU A 2 -9.36 15.68 -2.48
CA LEU A 2 -9.76 14.54 -3.31
C LEU A 2 -9.49 13.21 -2.57
N LYS A 3 -10.52 12.58 -1.99
CA LYS A 3 -10.39 11.21 -1.46
C LYS A 3 -10.14 10.26 -2.63
N ARG A 4 -8.92 9.73 -2.74
CA ARG A 4 -8.61 8.74 -3.80
C ARG A 4 -9.42 7.48 -3.54
N LYS A 5 -10.14 6.99 -4.56
CA LYS A 5 -10.94 5.75 -4.50
C LYS A 5 -10.14 4.55 -3.93
N VAL A 6 -8.85 4.49 -4.23
CA VAL A 6 -7.94 3.43 -3.74
C VAL A 6 -7.82 3.40 -2.21
N LEU A 7 -7.94 4.54 -1.51
CA LEU A 7 -7.85 4.56 -0.05
C LEU A 7 -9.05 3.89 0.60
N ASN A 8 -10.25 4.03 -0.01
CA ASN A 8 -11.43 3.32 0.47
C ASN A 8 -11.25 1.82 0.29
N GLN A 9 -10.79 1.37 -0.88
CA GLN A 9 -10.50 -0.05 -1.13
C GLN A 9 -9.46 -0.63 -0.15
N LEU A 10 -8.44 0.14 0.21
CA LEU A 10 -7.45 -0.26 1.21
C LEU A 10 -8.04 -0.34 2.63
N ASN A 11 -8.96 0.57 2.98
CA ASN A 11 -9.68 0.51 4.26
C ASN A 11 -10.64 -0.68 4.32
N ASP A 12 -11.39 -0.92 3.24
CA ASP A 12 -12.29 -2.07 3.14
C ASP A 12 -11.51 -3.38 3.28
N TRP A 13 -10.35 -3.46 2.62
CA TRP A 13 -9.41 -4.58 2.78
C TRP A 13 -8.93 -4.72 4.23
N LYS A 14 -8.52 -3.63 4.90
CA LYS A 14 -8.05 -3.67 6.30
C LYS A 14 -9.12 -4.22 7.25
N ASN A 15 -10.37 -3.80 7.04
CA ASN A 15 -11.51 -4.12 7.88
C ASN A 15 -12.10 -5.50 7.60
N ASN A 16 -11.69 -6.17 6.53
CA ASN A 16 -12.12 -7.54 6.26
C ASN A 16 -11.44 -8.51 7.26
N PRO A 17 -12.21 -9.30 8.05
CA PRO A 17 -11.66 -10.27 8.99
C PRO A 17 -10.87 -11.39 8.29
N ASP A 18 -11.23 -11.75 7.06
CA ASP A 18 -10.60 -12.78 6.24
C ASP A 18 -9.60 -12.18 5.22
N LYS A 19 -9.05 -11.00 5.51
CA LYS A 19 -8.17 -10.29 4.58
C LYS A 19 -6.96 -11.12 4.17
N LYS A 20 -6.74 -11.21 2.85
CA LYS A 20 -5.56 -11.85 2.24
C LYS A 20 -4.52 -10.80 1.85
N CYS A 21 -3.35 -11.22 1.37
CA CYS A 21 -2.39 -10.29 0.78
C CYS A 21 -3.03 -9.51 -0.39
N LEU A 22 -2.78 -8.21 -0.47
CA LEU A 22 -3.30 -7.34 -1.52
C LEU A 22 -2.22 -7.07 -2.58
N LEU A 23 -2.51 -7.41 -3.84
CA LEU A 23 -1.68 -7.05 -4.97
C LEU A 23 -2.20 -5.75 -5.63
N VAL A 24 -1.40 -4.69 -5.60
CA VAL A 24 -1.77 -3.38 -6.18
C VAL A 24 -1.14 -3.21 -7.56
N GLN A 25 -1.93 -3.33 -8.63
CA GLN A 25 -1.48 -3.25 -10.01
C GLN A 25 -1.95 -1.96 -10.72
N GLY A 26 -1.35 -1.63 -11.87
CA GLY A 26 -1.75 -0.51 -12.71
C GLY A 26 -0.56 0.17 -13.41
N ALA A 27 -0.85 1.19 -14.22
CA ALA A 27 0.16 1.91 -15.01
C ALA A 27 1.32 2.49 -14.17
N ARG A 28 2.51 2.62 -14.75
CA ARG A 28 3.69 3.20 -14.08
C ARG A 28 3.41 4.67 -13.71
N GLN A 29 4.02 5.16 -12.63
CA GLN A 29 3.97 6.57 -12.18
C GLN A 29 2.58 7.14 -11.80
N VAL A 30 1.53 6.32 -11.64
CA VAL A 30 0.19 6.81 -11.22
C VAL A 30 0.02 7.06 -9.71
N GLY A 31 1.10 6.96 -8.92
CA GLY A 31 1.08 7.20 -7.48
C GLY A 31 0.66 6.01 -6.61
N LYS A 32 0.84 4.76 -7.08
CA LYS A 32 0.54 3.54 -6.32
C LYS A 32 1.33 3.47 -5.00
N THR A 33 2.65 3.61 -5.07
CA THR A 33 3.54 3.63 -3.90
C THR A 33 3.15 4.71 -2.89
N TYR A 34 2.81 5.90 -3.38
CA TYR A 34 2.34 6.99 -2.53
C TYR A 34 1.06 6.62 -1.77
N ALA A 35 0.07 6.03 -2.45
CA ALA A 35 -1.17 5.63 -1.82
C ALA A 35 -0.96 4.57 -0.71
N ILE A 36 -0.10 3.57 -0.95
CA ILE A 36 0.23 2.53 0.04
C ILE A 36 0.94 3.14 1.25
N ARG A 37 1.95 3.99 1.04
CA ARG A 37 2.68 4.65 2.13
C ARG A 37 1.77 5.56 2.96
N GLN A 38 0.92 6.35 2.31
CA GLN A 38 -0.04 7.21 3.02
C GLN A 38 -1.03 6.39 3.84
N PHE A 39 -1.61 5.34 3.25
CA PHE A 39 -2.51 4.43 3.96
C PHE A 39 -1.81 3.77 5.16
N ALA A 40 -0.58 3.30 5.01
CA ALA A 40 0.17 2.67 6.08
C ALA A 40 0.42 3.63 7.25
N LYS A 41 0.90 4.85 6.96
CA LYS A 41 1.14 5.92 7.94
C LYS A 41 -0.11 6.33 8.71
N THR A 42 -1.28 6.34 8.07
CA THR A 42 -2.53 6.76 8.73
C THR A 42 -3.26 5.62 9.41
N SER A 43 -3.02 4.38 9.00
CA SER A 43 -3.78 3.21 9.47
C SER A 43 -3.08 2.39 10.54
N TYR A 44 -1.76 2.54 10.67
CA TYR A 44 -0.93 1.78 11.59
C TYR A 44 0.03 2.72 12.31
N LYS A 45 0.29 2.44 13.59
CA LYS A 45 1.30 3.16 14.38
C LYS A 45 2.70 3.00 13.76
N GLU A 46 2.98 1.81 13.25
CA GLU A 46 4.27 1.43 12.67
C GLU A 46 4.02 0.55 11.43
N TYR A 47 4.89 0.66 10.44
CA TYR A 47 4.89 -0.20 9.26
C TYR A 47 6.33 -0.39 8.75
N LEU A 48 6.59 -1.56 8.15
CA LEU A 48 7.84 -1.88 7.48
C LEU A 48 7.63 -1.85 5.96
N GLU A 49 8.51 -1.16 5.24
CA GLU A 49 8.53 -1.15 3.79
C GLU A 49 9.78 -1.88 3.27
N LEU A 50 9.55 -2.91 2.46
CA LEU A 50 10.61 -3.59 1.71
C LEU A 50 10.60 -3.08 0.27
N ASN A 51 11.52 -2.17 -0.04
CA ASN A 51 11.65 -1.61 -1.38
C ASN A 51 12.77 -2.31 -2.16
N PHE A 52 12.41 -3.37 -2.88
CA PHE A 52 13.34 -4.15 -3.72
C PHE A 52 13.94 -3.36 -4.89
N LYS A 53 13.37 -2.20 -5.25
CA LYS A 53 13.96 -1.33 -6.27
C LYS A 53 15.15 -0.55 -5.72
N GLU A 54 15.01 -0.05 -4.50
CA GLU A 54 16.08 0.69 -3.81
C GLU A 54 17.10 -0.24 -3.15
N ASN A 55 16.65 -1.41 -2.70
CA ASN A 55 17.47 -2.40 -2.02
C ASN A 55 17.29 -3.78 -2.70
N PRO A 56 17.93 -4.00 -3.86
CA PRO A 56 17.79 -5.26 -4.60
C PRO A 56 18.21 -6.49 -3.80
N ASP A 57 19.12 -6.33 -2.84
CA ASP A 57 19.63 -7.43 -2.01
C ASP A 57 18.58 -8.03 -1.07
N TYR A 58 17.45 -7.36 -0.81
CA TYR A 58 16.36 -7.92 0.00
C TYR A 58 15.64 -9.10 -0.68
N ALA A 59 15.85 -9.31 -1.99
CA ALA A 59 15.24 -10.40 -2.75
C ALA A 59 16.12 -11.66 -2.84
N LYS A 60 17.31 -11.64 -2.22
CA LYS A 60 18.25 -12.78 -2.16
C LYS A 60 17.95 -13.65 -0.95
#